data_AF-A0A7J8MCF3-F1
#
_entry.id   AF-A0A7J8MCF3-F1
#
_cell.length_a   1.000
_cell.length_b   1.000
_cell.length_c   1.000
_cell.angle_alpha   90.00
_cell.angle_beta   90.00
_cell.angle_gamma   90.00
#
_symmetry.space_group_name_H-M   'P 1'
#
loop_
_entity.id
_entity.type
_entity.pdbx_description
1 polymer ?
#
loop_
_entity_poly.entity_id
_entity_poly.type
_entity_poly.pdbx_seq_one_letter_code
_entity_poly.pdbx_strand_id
1 'polypeptide(L)'
;MAVDMSYRLGWIDSSIMKRVNDILQRAKLPTAPPETMTVEMFKSVMAVDKKVADGLLRLILLKGPLGNCVFTGEYDRKALDDTLSAFCKS
;
A
#
# COMPACT_ATOMS: atom_id res chain seq x y z
N MET A 1 -2.69 -3.90 0.57
CA MET A 1 -1.91 -2.77 1.12
C MET A 1 -1.81 -1.59 0.16
N ALA A 2 -1.05 -1.61 -0.96
CA ALA A 2 -0.89 -0.42 -1.83
C ALA A 2 -2.21 0.15 -2.39
N VAL A 3 -3.15 -0.74 -2.75
CA VAL A 3 -4.51 -0.38 -3.19
C VAL A 3 -5.30 0.29 -2.07
N ASP A 4 -5.20 -0.23 -0.84
CA ASP A 4 -5.86 0.34 0.34
C ASP A 4 -5.31 1.75 0.65
N MET A 5 -4.00 1.93 0.59
CA MET A 5 -3.37 3.25 0.74
C MET A 5 -3.83 4.23 -0.36
N SER A 6 -3.88 3.78 -1.61
CA SER A 6 -4.37 4.61 -2.73
C SER A 6 -5.83 5.02 -2.55
N TYR A 7 -6.66 4.12 -1.99
CA TYR A 7 -8.05 4.40 -1.67
C TYR A 7 -8.18 5.39 -0.49
N ARG A 8 -7.40 5.23 0.59
CA ARG A 8 -7.36 6.16 1.73
C ARG A 8 -6.92 7.57 1.34
N LEU A 9 -6.02 7.68 0.36
CA LEU A 9 -5.61 8.96 -0.23
C LEU A 9 -6.67 9.59 -1.14
N GLY A 10 -7.79 8.90 -1.39
CA GLY A 10 -8.85 9.35 -2.29
C GLY A 10 -8.45 9.34 -3.77
N TRP A 11 -7.39 8.60 -4.13
CA TRP A 11 -6.85 8.59 -5.49
C TRP A 11 -7.52 7.58 -6.41
N ILE A 12 -8.20 6.59 -5.83
CA ILE A 12 -8.98 5.58 -6.54
C ILE A 12 -10.34 5.38 -5.88
N ASP A 13 -11.29 4.87 -6.65
CA ASP A 13 -12.61 4.51 -6.17
C ASP A 13 -12.64 3.10 -5.53
N SER A 14 -13.64 2.89 -4.66
CA SER A 14 -13.90 1.60 -4.00
C SER A 14 -14.10 0.44 -4.97
N SER A 15 -14.62 0.70 -6.18
CA SER A 15 -14.76 -0.31 -7.23
C SER A 15 -13.43 -0.90 -7.68
N ILE A 16 -12.36 -0.09 -7.74
CA ILE A 16 -11.00 -0.57 -8.07
C ILE A 16 -10.48 -1.44 -6.93
N MET A 17 -10.67 -1.02 -5.68
CA MET A 17 -10.30 -1.79 -4.50
C MET A 17 -10.96 -3.18 -4.50
N LYS A 18 -12.26 -3.23 -4.73
CA LYS A 18 -13.03 -4.49 -4.80
C LYS A 18 -12.51 -5.40 -5.92
N ARG A 19 -12.33 -4.86 -7.12
CA ARG A 19 -11.83 -5.64 -8.27
C ARG A 19 -10.46 -6.26 -8.03
N VAL A 20 -9.54 -5.53 -7.38
CA VAL A 20 -8.21 -6.07 -7.07
C VAL A 20 -8.29 -7.17 -5.99
N ASN A 21 -9.17 -7.01 -5.00
CA ASN A 21 -9.37 -8.08 -4.02
C ASN A 21 -9.96 -9.33 -4.66
N ASP A 22 -11.00 -9.18 -5.48
CA ASP A 22 -11.70 -10.29 -6.14
C ASP A 22 -10.76 -11.11 -7.03
N ILE A 23 -9.86 -10.46 -7.80
CA ILE A 23 -8.92 -11.18 -8.66
C ILE A 23 -7.85 -11.91 -7.85
N LEU A 24 -7.34 -11.33 -6.77
CA LEU A 24 -6.35 -11.98 -5.90
C LEU A 24 -6.95 -13.20 -5.19
N GLN A 25 -8.19 -13.08 -4.70
CA GLN A 25 -8.92 -14.19 -4.08
C GLN A 25 -9.20 -15.32 -5.09
N ARG A 26 -9.64 -14.99 -6.31
CA ARG A 26 -9.83 -15.98 -7.39
C ARG A 26 -8.54 -16.70 -7.77
N ALA A 27 -7.42 -16.01 -7.69
CA ALA A 27 -6.09 -16.57 -7.90
C ALA A 27 -5.55 -17.36 -6.68
N LYS A 28 -6.32 -17.45 -5.58
CA LYS A 28 -5.91 -18.06 -4.30
C LYS A 28 -4.63 -17.44 -3.73
N LEU A 29 -4.43 -16.15 -3.96
CA LEU A 29 -3.31 -15.39 -3.42
C LEU A 29 -3.66 -14.77 -2.07
N PRO A 30 -2.68 -14.63 -1.17
CA PRO A 30 -2.89 -13.94 0.10
C PRO A 30 -3.19 -12.46 -0.12
N THR A 31 -4.23 -11.95 0.55
CA THR A 31 -4.66 -10.54 0.48
C THR A 31 -4.26 -9.72 1.70
N ALA A 32 -3.67 -10.38 2.71
CA ALA A 32 -3.14 -9.80 3.93
C ALA A 32 -1.69 -10.26 4.15
N PRO A 33 -0.85 -9.45 4.82
CA PRO A 33 0.50 -9.88 5.17
C PRO A 33 0.49 -11.01 6.22
N PRO A 34 1.62 -11.70 6.43
CA PRO A 34 1.76 -12.69 7.49
C PRO A 34 1.46 -12.10 8.87
N GLU A 35 0.86 -12.90 9.77
CA GLU A 35 0.49 -12.45 11.12
C GLU A 35 1.70 -12.04 11.98
N THR A 36 2.89 -12.51 11.64
CA THR A 36 4.14 -12.18 12.32
C THR A 36 4.70 -10.81 11.93
N MET A 37 4.11 -10.13 10.95
CA MET A 37 4.56 -8.81 10.52
C MET A 37 4.00 -7.71 11.41
N THR A 38 4.89 -6.90 11.99
CA THR A 38 4.56 -5.69 12.75
C THR A 38 4.77 -4.43 11.91
N VAL A 39 4.17 -3.31 12.35
CA VAL A 39 4.32 -2.01 11.70
C VAL A 39 5.79 -1.56 11.68
N GLU A 40 6.52 -1.74 12.79
CA GLU A 40 7.93 -1.39 12.91
C GLU A 40 8.78 -2.21 11.95
N MET A 41 8.50 -3.51 11.82
CA MET A 41 9.24 -4.39 10.92
C MET A 41 9.01 -3.99 9.46
N PHE A 42 7.78 -3.64 9.08
CA PHE A 42 7.50 -3.05 7.77
C PHE A 42 8.29 -1.76 7.53
N LYS A 43 8.24 -0.81 8.47
CA LYS A 43 8.96 0.47 8.34
C LYS A 43 10.47 0.28 8.21
N SER A 44 11.04 -0.62 9.01
CA SER A 44 12.47 -0.93 8.98
C SER A 44 12.91 -1.52 7.63
N VAL A 45 12.14 -2.48 7.10
CA VAL A 45 12.44 -3.10 5.80
C VAL A 45 12.22 -2.11 4.65
N MET A 46 11.18 -1.27 4.72
CA MET A 46 10.93 -0.23 3.70
C MET A 46 12.01 0.85 3.69
N ALA A 47 12.64 1.16 4.83
CA ALA A 47 13.67 2.19 4.93
C ALA A 47 14.96 1.86 4.15
N VAL A 48 15.20 0.58 3.86
CA VAL A 48 16.36 0.12 3.06
C VAL A 48 15.98 -0.17 1.59
N ASP A 49 14.74 0.10 1.18
CA ASP A 49 14.31 -0.12 -0.20
C ASP A 49 15.07 0.83 -1.16
N LYS A 50 15.48 0.31 -2.32
CA LYS A 50 16.24 1.08 -3.33
C LYS A 50 15.47 2.26 -3.93
N LYS A 51 14.17 2.38 -3.65
CA LYS A 51 13.31 3.53 -4.04
C LYS A 51 13.37 4.67 -3.02
N VAL A 52 14.10 4.52 -1.92
CA VAL A 52 14.45 5.62 -1.03
C VAL A 52 15.51 6.47 -1.72
N ALA A 53 15.17 7.70 -2.06
CA ALA A 53 16.11 8.68 -2.58
C ALA A 53 16.06 9.91 -1.66
N ASP A 54 17.23 10.36 -1.21
CA ASP A 54 17.39 11.47 -0.26
C ASP A 54 16.65 11.26 1.07
N GLY A 55 16.51 10.02 1.52
CA GLY A 55 15.79 9.67 2.75
C GLY A 55 14.26 9.72 2.62
N LEU A 56 13.73 10.00 1.42
CA LEU A 56 12.30 9.98 1.14
C LEU A 56 11.91 8.65 0.48
N LEU A 57 11.08 7.88 1.18
CA LEU A 57 10.48 6.67 0.65
C LEU A 57 9.52 7.02 -0.49
N ARG A 58 9.75 6.44 -1.67
CA ARG A 58 8.87 6.61 -2.83
C ARG A 58 8.08 5.33 -3.05
N LEU A 59 6.76 5.47 -3.21
CA LEU A 59 5.83 4.36 -3.40
C LEU A 59 5.26 4.38 -4.82
N ILE A 60 4.84 3.22 -5.28
CA ILE A 60 3.99 3.09 -6.46
C ILE A 60 2.55 2.97 -5.96
N LEU A 61 1.74 3.98 -6.28
CA LEU A 61 0.35 4.08 -5.86
C LEU A 61 -0.55 4.20 -7.09
N LEU A 62 -1.79 3.74 -6.95
CA LEU A 62 -2.79 3.87 -8.01
C LEU A 62 -3.39 5.27 -7.94
N LYS A 63 -3.58 5.91 -9.09
CA LYS A 63 -4.19 7.24 -9.17
C LYS A 63 -5.00 7.39 -10.44
N GLY A 64 -6.30 7.69 -10.28
CA GLY A 64 -7.23 7.83 -11.39
C GLY A 64 -7.81 6.48 -11.86
N PRO A 65 -8.17 6.35 -13.15
CA PRO A 65 -8.85 5.16 -13.66
C PRO A 65 -7.93 3.94 -13.66
N LEU A 66 -8.53 2.75 -13.67
CA LEU A 66 -7.80 1.49 -13.66
C LEU A 66 -6.74 1.46 -14.79
N GLY A 67 -5.52 1.04 -14.44
CA GLY A 67 -4.37 1.01 -15.35
C GLY A 67 -3.40 2.17 -15.14
N ASN A 68 -3.77 3.18 -14.34
CA ASN A 68 -2.90 4.29 -14.01
C ASN A 68 -2.24 4.08 -12.64
N CYS A 69 -0.93 4.32 -12.59
CA CYS A 69 -0.16 4.38 -11.35
C CYS A 69 0.82 5.55 -11.40
N VAL A 70 1.22 6.01 -10.22
CA VAL A 70 2.20 7.08 -10.05
C VAL A 70 3.31 6.56 -9.14
N PHE A 71 4.55 6.91 -9.51
CA PHE A 71 5.71 6.76 -8.63
C PHE A 71 5.92 8.08 -7.91
N THR A 72 5.68 8.12 -6.60
CA THR A 72 5.67 9.36 -5.84
C THR A 72 6.16 9.17 -4.41
N GLY A 73 6.89 10.16 -3.90
CA GLY A 73 7.15 10.33 -2.47
C GLY A 73 6.20 11.35 -1.81
N GLU A 74 5.32 11.98 -2.60
CA GLU A 74 4.34 12.96 -2.16
C GLU A 74 3.04 12.25 -1.80
N TYR A 75 3.01 11.67 -0.60
CA TYR A 75 1.82 11.08 -0.02
C TYR A 75 1.74 11.42 1.46
N ASP A 76 0.53 11.41 2.02
CA ASP A 76 0.35 11.61 3.45
C ASP A 76 0.95 10.44 4.24
N ARG A 77 1.91 10.73 5.11
CA ARG A 77 2.54 9.73 5.99
C ARG A 77 1.53 9.08 6.92
N LYS A 78 0.48 9.82 7.31
CA LYS A 78 -0.61 9.27 8.12
C LYS A 78 -1.35 8.17 7.36
N ALA A 79 -1.58 8.34 6.05
CA ALA A 79 -2.22 7.30 5.24
C ALA A 79 -1.35 6.03 5.15
N LEU A 80 -0.03 6.16 5.14
CA LEU A 80 0.88 5.02 5.22
C LEU A 80 0.76 4.31 6.58
N ASP A 81 0.82 5.06 7.68
CA ASP A 81 0.71 4.51 9.03
C ASP A 81 -0.64 3.83 9.27
N ASP A 82 -1.74 4.47 8.89
CA ASP A 82 -3.09 3.91 8.98
C ASP A 82 -3.24 2.64 8.13
N THR A 83 -2.58 2.58 6.97
CA THR A 83 -2.55 1.36 6.14
C THR A 83 -1.76 0.26 6.85
N LEU A 84 -0.57 0.56 7.38
CA LEU A 84 0.23 -0.46 8.07
C LEU A 84 -0.49 -0.99 9.31
N SER A 85 -1.09 -0.11 10.13
CA SER A 85 -1.89 -0.51 11.30
C SER A 85 -3.15 -1.30 10.95
N ALA A 86 -3.75 -1.08 9.78
CA ALA A 86 -4.91 -1.87 9.34
C ALA A 86 -4.55 -3.29 8.91
N PHE A 87 -3.32 -3.54 8.48
CA PHE A 87 -2.88 -4.83 7.95
C PHE A 87 -1.93 -5.61 8.89
N CYS A 88 -1.28 -4.95 9.85
CA CYS A 88 -0.38 -5.57 10.80
C CYS A 88 -1.06 -5.69 12.17
N LYS A 89 -0.80 -6.79 12.88
CA LYS A 89 -1.15 -6.91 14.29
C LYS A 89 -0.06 -6.22 15.13
N SER A 90 -0.48 -5.63 16.25
CA SER A 90 0.42 -5.03 17.25
C SER A 90 1.26 -6.10 17.95
#